data_AF-A0A915IJ85-F1
#
_entry.id   AF-A0A915IJ85-F1
#
_cell.length_a   1.000
_cell.length_b   1.000
_cell.length_c   1.000
_cell.angle_alpha   90.00
_cell.angle_beta   90.00
_cell.angle_gamma   90.00
#
_symmetry.space_group_name_H-M   'P 1'
#
loop_
_entity.id
_entity.type
_entity.pdbx_description
1 polymer ?
#
loop_
_entity_poly.entity_id
_entity_poly.type
_entity_poly.pdbx_seq_one_letter_code
_entity_poly.pdbx_strand_id
1 'polypeptide(L)'
;MEANRDKSRDVPDVLFSVTLSQAQPEKTTTAAKTALKCQQKTRQLWEWCCEDQVYNIFTEMCCNGVVDVKRGLLPSCCNTQVHDLATTICCNGALCLREPLKL
;
A
#
# COMPACT_ATOMS: atom_id res chain seq x y z
N MET A 1 0.81 -0.24 -39.07
CA MET A 1 0.84 0.74 -37.97
C MET A 1 -0.44 0.44 -37.20
N GLU A 2 -0.44 -0.18 -36.03
CA GLU A 2 0.39 0.06 -34.85
C GLU A 2 0.82 -1.26 -34.19
N ALA A 3 1.95 -1.20 -33.48
CA ALA A 3 2.64 -2.33 -32.88
C ALA A 3 2.05 -2.69 -31.51
N ASN A 4 1.51 -3.90 -31.38
CA ASN A 4 1.22 -4.52 -30.08
C ASN A 4 2.49 -5.22 -29.60
N ARG A 5 3.28 -4.56 -28.73
CA ARG A 5 4.44 -5.17 -28.06
C ARG A 5 3.97 -5.83 -26.77
N ASP A 6 3.53 -7.06 -26.93
CA ASP A 6 3.72 -8.12 -25.93
C ASP A 6 5.23 -8.27 -25.66
N LYS A 7 5.67 -8.20 -24.40
CA LYS A 7 7.07 -8.52 -24.09
C LYS A 7 7.23 -9.30 -22.79
N SER A 8 7.75 -10.50 -23.01
CA SER A 8 8.62 -11.30 -22.15
C SER A 8 7.98 -12.02 -20.97
N ARG A 9 7.39 -13.18 -21.30
CA ARG A 9 7.66 -14.41 -20.54
C ARG A 9 8.94 -15.01 -21.10
N ASP A 10 10.03 -14.89 -20.37
CA ASP A 10 11.24 -15.68 -20.60
C ASP A 10 11.30 -16.78 -19.54
N VAL A 11 11.09 -18.01 -19.99
CA VAL A 11 11.27 -19.27 -19.27
C VAL A 11 12.68 -19.79 -19.60
N PRO A 12 13.34 -20.49 -18.69
CA PRO A 12 14.07 -21.67 -19.14
C PRO A 12 13.72 -22.91 -18.31
N ASP A 13 13.21 -23.93 -19.00
CA ASP A 13 13.19 -25.32 -18.59
C ASP A 13 14.64 -25.83 -18.50
N VAL A 14 15.09 -26.16 -17.28
CA VAL A 14 16.24 -27.05 -17.11
C VAL A 14 15.95 -27.97 -15.93
N LEU A 15 15.71 -29.24 -16.25
CA LEU A 15 15.67 -30.33 -15.30
C LEU A 15 16.95 -30.32 -14.46
N PHE A 16 16.82 -30.04 -13.16
CA PHE A 16 17.83 -30.41 -12.18
C PHE A 16 17.14 -31.12 -11.01
N SER A 17 17.21 -32.44 -11.08
CA SER A 17 17.00 -33.35 -9.95
C SER A 17 17.89 -32.89 -8.79
N VAL A 18 17.37 -32.76 -7.56
CA VAL A 18 18.05 -33.08 -6.28
C VAL A 18 17.22 -32.59 -5.08
N THR A 19 16.94 -33.56 -4.20
CA THR A 19 16.46 -33.50 -2.80
C THR A 19 15.14 -32.79 -2.47
N LEU A 20 14.12 -33.61 -2.22
CA LEU A 20 13.08 -33.37 -1.23
C LEU A 20 13.71 -33.11 0.15
N SER A 21 14.01 -31.85 0.43
CA SER A 21 14.02 -31.32 1.79
C SER A 21 13.30 -30.00 1.72
N GLN A 22 11.99 -30.04 1.96
CA GLN A 22 11.16 -28.86 2.06
C GLN A 22 11.61 -28.08 3.30
N ALA A 23 12.51 -27.13 3.09
CA ALA A 23 12.81 -26.05 4.03
C ALA A 23 12.18 -24.77 3.48
N GLN A 24 10.89 -24.57 3.74
CA GLN A 24 10.31 -23.24 3.89
C GLN A 24 10.00 -23.11 5.39
N PRO A 25 10.30 -21.96 6.05
CA PRO A 25 10.17 -20.63 5.47
C PRO A 25 11.44 -19.79 5.62
N GLU A 26 11.86 -19.16 4.53
CA GLU A 26 12.70 -17.97 4.66
C GLU A 26 11.89 -16.93 5.47
N LYS A 27 12.33 -16.71 6.70
CA LYS A 27 11.95 -15.56 7.52
C LYS A 27 12.58 -14.31 6.90
N THR A 28 12.18 -13.94 5.69
CA THR A 28 12.24 -12.54 5.30
C THR A 28 11.31 -11.83 6.28
N THR A 29 11.90 -10.94 7.08
CA THR A 29 11.22 -10.08 8.04
C THR A 29 9.97 -9.51 7.39
N THR A 30 8.85 -9.45 8.12
CA THR A 30 7.55 -8.99 7.62
C THR A 30 7.65 -7.67 6.86
N ALA A 31 8.57 -6.78 7.24
CA ALA A 31 8.89 -5.54 6.52
C ALA A 31 9.47 -5.75 5.10
N ALA A 32 10.39 -6.70 4.91
CA ALA A 32 11.02 -6.97 3.62
C ALA A 32 10.10 -7.73 2.65
N LYS A 33 9.17 -8.55 3.18
CA LYS A 33 8.13 -9.21 2.36
C LYS A 33 7.10 -8.22 1.81
N THR A 34 6.79 -7.16 2.56
CA THR A 34 5.83 -6.13 2.12
C THR A 34 6.40 -5.26 0.99
N ALA A 35 7.69 -4.89 1.03
CA ALA A 35 8.37 -4.11 -0.02
C ALA A 35 8.37 -4.81 -1.39
N LEU A 36 8.62 -6.12 -1.42
CA LEU A 36 8.62 -6.89 -2.66
C LEU A 36 7.22 -6.99 -3.29
N LYS A 37 6.16 -6.92 -2.48
CA LYS A 37 4.77 -7.02 -2.95
C LYS A 37 4.33 -5.77 -3.72
N CYS A 38 4.87 -4.60 -3.39
CA CYS A 38 4.57 -3.37 -4.13
C CYS A 38 5.17 -3.29 -5.53
N GLN A 39 6.24 -4.06 -5.76
CA GLN A 39 6.89 -4.20 -7.06
C GLN A 39 6.22 -5.28 -7.93
N GLN A 40 5.29 -6.07 -7.38
CA GLN A 40 4.67 -7.20 -8.07
C GLN A 40 3.25 -6.84 -8.50
N LYS A 41 2.94 -7.09 -9.79
CA LYS A 41 1.62 -6.89 -10.38
C LYS A 41 0.64 -7.93 -9.83
N THR A 42 0.06 -7.69 -8.65
CA THR A 42 -0.94 -8.58 -8.07
C THR A 42 -2.28 -8.43 -8.81
N ARG A 43 -3.11 -9.49 -8.79
CA ARG A 43 -4.46 -9.47 -9.41
C ARG A 43 -5.54 -8.90 -8.50
N GLN A 44 -5.17 -8.38 -7.33
CA GLN A 44 -6.10 -7.89 -6.32
C GLN A 44 -6.35 -6.39 -6.55
N LEU A 45 -7.61 -6.01 -6.80
CA LEU A 45 -7.97 -4.62 -7.12
C LEU A 45 -8.02 -3.69 -5.89
N TRP A 46 -7.88 -4.25 -4.68
CA TRP A 46 -8.03 -3.55 -3.41
C TRP A 46 -6.71 -3.26 -2.70
N GLU A 47 -5.60 -3.76 -3.24
CA GLU A 47 -4.25 -3.54 -2.72
C GLU A 47 -3.57 -2.43 -3.53
N TRP A 48 -2.99 -1.44 -2.85
CA TRP A 48 -2.19 -0.38 -3.47
C TRP A 48 -0.89 -0.16 -2.70
N CYS A 49 -0.01 0.66 -3.27
CA CYS A 49 1.32 0.93 -2.73
C CYS A 49 1.48 2.34 -2.18
N CYS A 50 2.01 2.40 -0.97
CA CYS A 50 2.50 3.59 -0.31
C CYS A 50 4.00 3.38 -0.08
N GLU A 51 4.81 3.93 -0.98
CA GLU A 51 6.23 3.58 -1.08
C GLU A 51 6.43 2.06 -1.15
N ASP A 52 7.11 1.48 -0.17
CA ASP A 52 7.39 0.04 -0.06
C ASP A 52 6.34 -0.70 0.79
N GLN A 53 5.21 -0.08 1.10
CA GLN A 53 4.13 -0.70 1.89
C GLN A 53 2.86 -0.91 1.08
N VAL A 54 2.36 -2.14 1.06
CA VAL A 54 1.05 -2.47 0.51
C VAL A 54 -0.02 -2.17 1.55
N TYR A 55 -1.08 -1.49 1.12
CA TYR A 55 -2.23 -1.17 1.98
C TYR A 55 -3.56 -1.48 1.27
N ASN A 56 -4.61 -1.63 2.06
CA ASN A 56 -5.97 -1.86 1.57
C ASN A 56 -6.66 -0.52 1.26
N ILE A 57 -6.97 -0.26 0.00
CA ILE A 57 -7.58 1.03 -0.42
C ILE A 57 -8.99 1.25 0.15
N PHE A 58 -9.67 0.23 0.66
CA PHE A 58 -10.99 0.37 1.25
C PHE A 58 -10.92 0.82 2.72
N THR A 59 -9.91 0.38 3.46
CA THR A 59 -9.80 0.63 4.91
C THR A 59 -8.70 1.62 5.27
N GLU A 60 -7.72 1.81 4.40
CA GLU A 60 -6.49 2.55 4.67
C GLU A 60 -6.22 3.57 3.56
N MET A 61 -5.30 4.50 3.83
CA MET A 61 -4.81 5.46 2.86
C MET A 61 -3.35 5.82 3.12
N CYS A 62 -2.68 6.28 2.06
CA CYS A 62 -1.29 6.72 2.09
C CYS A 62 -1.22 8.25 2.22
N CYS A 63 -0.61 8.74 3.29
CA CYS A 63 -0.36 10.15 3.55
C CYS A 63 1.16 10.37 3.66
N ASN A 64 1.75 11.03 2.65
CA ASN A 64 3.19 11.34 2.60
C ASN A 64 4.11 10.14 2.95
N GLY A 65 3.83 8.97 2.34
CA GLY A 65 4.61 7.74 2.55
C GLY A 65 4.24 6.94 3.81
N VAL A 66 3.28 7.41 4.59
CA VAL A 66 2.78 6.70 5.79
C VAL A 66 1.37 6.17 5.52
N VAL A 67 1.18 4.87 5.74
CA VAL A 67 -0.13 4.22 5.70
C VAL A 67 -0.82 4.42 7.04
N ASP A 68 -2.06 4.89 7.02
CA ASP A 68 -2.93 4.97 8.21
C ASP A 68 -4.37 4.61 7.83
N VAL A 69 -5.15 4.25 8.84
CA VAL A 69 -6.54 3.81 8.70
C VAL A 69 -7.42 5.00 8.38
N LYS A 70 -8.36 4.83 7.45
CA LYS A 70 -9.40 5.82 7.16
C LYS A 70 -10.28 6.02 8.40
N ARG A 71 -10.42 7.27 8.83
CA ARG A 71 -11.25 7.64 9.99
C ARG A 71 -12.39 8.55 9.56
N GLY A 72 -13.57 8.28 10.11
CA GLY A 72 -14.73 9.12 9.93
C GLY A 72 -15.35 9.04 8.53
N LEU A 73 -16.16 10.05 8.20
CA LEU A 73 -16.95 10.07 6.97
C LEU A 73 -16.17 10.65 5.78
N LEU A 74 -15.28 11.62 6.06
CA LEU A 74 -14.52 12.34 5.06
C LEU A 74 -13.01 12.27 5.39
N PRO A 75 -12.39 11.09 5.26
CA PRO A 75 -10.97 10.90 5.56
C PRO A 75 -10.09 11.74 4.62
N SER A 76 -9.11 12.43 5.19
CA SER A 76 -8.13 13.26 4.49
C SER A 76 -6.77 13.22 5.19
N CYS A 77 -5.73 13.72 4.52
CA CYS A 77 -4.38 13.77 5.06
C CYS A 77 -4.05 15.15 5.63
N CYS A 78 -3.43 15.16 6.80
CA CYS A 78 -2.64 16.28 7.31
C CYS A 78 -1.21 15.77 7.54
N ASN A 79 -0.30 16.13 6.64
CA ASN A 79 1.04 15.53 6.55
C ASN A 79 0.98 14.00 6.42
N THR A 80 1.45 13.28 7.44
CA THR A 80 1.51 11.82 7.51
C THR A 80 0.32 11.20 8.25
N GLN A 81 -0.62 12.01 8.74
CA GLN A 81 -1.74 11.56 9.58
C GLN A 81 -3.07 11.66 8.85
N VAL A 82 -3.91 10.63 9.04
CA VAL A 82 -5.28 10.62 8.53
C VAL A 82 -6.24 11.24 9.55
N HIS A 83 -7.12 12.12 9.07
CA HIS A 83 -8.13 12.79 9.89
C HIS A 83 -9.46 12.91 9.16
N ASP A 84 -10.55 13.13 9.90
CA ASP A 84 -11.87 13.34 9.32
C ASP A 84 -12.14 14.85 9.16
N LEU A 85 -12.38 15.28 7.93
CA LEU A 85 -12.72 16.67 7.60
C LEU A 85 -14.05 17.13 8.23
N ALA A 86 -14.89 16.19 8.67
CA ALA A 86 -16.10 16.54 9.42
C ALA A 86 -15.79 17.14 10.80
N THR A 87 -14.69 16.71 11.44
CA THR A 87 -14.37 17.04 12.84
C THR A 87 -13.11 17.88 13.01
N THR A 88 -12.20 17.86 12.04
CA THR A 88 -10.87 18.47 12.17
C THR A 88 -10.40 19.13 10.87
N ILE A 89 -9.49 20.07 10.99
CA ILE A 89 -8.82 20.78 9.88
C ILE A 89 -7.30 20.73 10.08
N CYS A 90 -6.53 20.74 8.98
CA CYS A 90 -5.08 20.81 9.04
C CYS A 90 -4.62 22.27 9.16
N CYS A 91 -4.06 22.64 10.32
CA CYS A 91 -3.48 23.95 10.61
C CYS A 91 -1.95 23.85 10.63
N ASN A 92 -1.29 24.34 9.57
CA ASN A 92 0.18 24.33 9.51
C ASN A 92 0.81 22.95 9.79
N GLY A 93 0.13 21.88 9.36
CA GLY A 93 0.60 20.51 9.56
C GLY A 93 0.19 19.83 10.87
N ALA A 94 -0.59 20.50 11.72
CA ALA A 94 -1.20 19.93 12.91
C ALA A 94 -2.72 19.84 12.79
N LEU A 95 -3.35 18.85 13.44
CA LEU A 95 -4.80 18.74 13.48
C LEU A 95 -5.39 19.74 14.49
N CYS A 96 -6.24 20.64 13.99
CA CYS A 96 -7.11 21.48 14.78
C CYS A 96 -8.52 20.90 14.81
N LEU A 97 -9.21 21.00 15.95
CA LEU A 97 -10.65 20.74 15.98
C LEU A 97 -11.38 21.81 15.17
N ARG A 98 -12.40 21.37 14.45
CA ARG A 98 -13.34 22.28 13.83
C ARG A 98 -14.19 22.89 14.95
N GLU A 99 -14.20 24.21 15.04
CA GLU A 99 -15.11 24.87 15.98
C GLU A 99 -16.56 24.51 15.60
N PRO A 100 -17.39 24.06 16.55
CA PRO A 100 -18.80 23.93 16.29
C PRO A 100 -19.36 25.32 16.02
N LEU A 101 -20.07 25.49 14.91
CA LEU A 101 -20.83 26.71 14.65
C LEU A 101 -21.76 26.93 15.84
N LYS A 102 -21.49 27.96 16.64
CA LYS A 102 -22.41 28.43 17.68
C LYS A 102 -23.62 29.02 16.95
N LEU A 103 -24.72 28.27 16.93
CA LEU A 103 -26.01 28.72 16.41
C LEU A 103 -26.75 29.53 17.47
#